data_AF-A0A9P6RRV9-F1
#
_entry.id   AF-A0A9P6RRV9-F1
#
_cell.length_a   1.000
_cell.length_b   1.000
_cell.length_c   1.000
_cell.angle_alpha   90.00
_cell.angle_beta   90.00
_cell.angle_gamma   90.00
#
_symmetry.space_group_name_H-M   'P 1'
#
loop_
_entity.id
_entity.type
_entity.pdbx_description
1 polymer ?
#
loop_
_entity_poly.entity_id
_entity_poly.type
_entity_poly.pdbx_seq_one_letter_code
_entity_poly.pdbx_strand_id
1 'polypeptide(L)'
;MVIFVKSASGNMITVATRPDWTISNVKRRVEELGGMPSEEQRLLLGKQDLPDDALLSTYNIVENTTLYLLRRVMNCCCGCSRMQETTPRNVQIGIKLVHDKLEDTPVTGPTDTVLNV
;
A
#
# COMPACT_ATOMS: atom_id res chain seq x y z
N MET A 1 -5.99 5.59 16.57
CA MET A 1 -6.86 5.85 15.41
C MET A 1 -7.22 4.52 14.76
N VAL A 2 -8.31 4.45 14.01
CA VAL A 2 -8.76 3.20 13.38
C VAL A 2 -8.85 3.41 11.87
N ILE A 3 -8.31 2.46 11.11
CA ILE A 3 -8.37 2.47 9.65
C ILE A 3 -9.02 1.19 9.14
N PHE A 4 -9.62 1.27 7.96
CA PHE A 4 -10.24 0.15 7.30
C PHE A 4 -9.36 -0.34 6.16
N VAL A 5 -9.12 -1.65 6.10
CA VAL A 5 -8.39 -2.28 5.01
C VAL A 5 -9.35 -3.16 4.23
N LYS A 6 -9.62 -2.79 2.99
CA LYS A 6 -10.46 -3.57 2.08
C LYS A 6 -9.57 -4.47 1.22
N SER A 7 -9.72 -5.77 1.42
CA SER A 7 -9.08 -6.79 0.58
C SER A 7 -9.73 -6.85 -0.80
N ALA A 8 -8.96 -7.24 -1.80
CA ALA A 8 -9.45 -7.60 -3.13
C ALA A 8 -10.61 -8.62 -3.06
N SER A 9 -10.59 -9.54 -2.10
CA SER A 9 -11.67 -10.53 -1.91
C SER A 9 -12.98 -9.95 -1.37
N GLY A 10 -13.04 -8.64 -1.09
CA GLY A 10 -14.21 -7.96 -0.52
C GLY A 10 -14.26 -7.97 1.01
N ASN A 11 -13.34 -8.68 1.68
CA ASN A 11 -13.23 -8.68 3.13
C ASN A 11 -12.72 -7.33 3.65
N MET A 12 -13.35 -6.81 4.70
CA MET A 12 -12.96 -5.57 5.37
C MET A 12 -12.34 -5.91 6.73
N ILE A 13 -11.09 -5.48 6.93
CA ILE A 13 -10.34 -5.69 8.17
C ILE A 13 -10.20 -4.35 8.86
N THR A 14 -10.58 -4.30 10.14
CA THR A 14 -10.42 -3.11 10.98
C THR A 14 -9.10 -3.19 11.71
N VAL A 15 -8.21 -2.22 11.49
CA VAL A 15 -6.88 -2.19 12.12
C VAL A 15 -6.77 -0.97 13.02
N ALA A 16 -6.45 -1.21 14.29
CA ALA A 16 -6.13 -0.14 15.24
C ALA A 16 -4.67 0.29 15.02
N THR A 17 -4.47 1.54 14.62
CA THR A 17 -3.16 2.12 14.30
C THR A 17 -2.89 3.38 15.12
N ARG A 18 -1.65 3.87 15.05
CA ARG A 18 -1.23 5.15 15.65
C ARG A 18 -0.63 6.05 14.55
N PRO A 19 -0.68 7.39 14.67
CA PRO A 19 -0.16 8.30 13.64
C PRO A 19 1.36 8.14 13.41
N ASP A 20 2.08 7.75 14.46
CA ASP A 20 3.51 7.43 14.48
C ASP A 20 3.88 6.10 13.82
N TRP A 21 2.90 5.30 13.39
CA TRP A 21 3.17 4.01 12.77
C TRP A 21 3.50 4.15 11.28
N THR A 22 4.46 3.34 10.86
CA THR A 22 4.80 3.14 9.46
C THR A 22 3.88 2.13 8.79
N ILE A 23 3.84 2.18 7.46
CA ILE A 23 3.10 1.23 6.63
C ILE A 23 3.56 -0.21 6.87
N SER A 24 4.87 -0.45 7.08
CA SER A 24 5.39 -1.77 7.46
C SER A 24 4.70 -2.34 8.72
N ASN A 25 4.51 -1.51 9.76
CA ASN A 25 3.82 -1.94 10.98
C ASN A 25 2.33 -2.26 10.73
N VAL A 26 1.67 -1.53 9.84
CA VAL A 26 0.28 -1.82 9.43
C VAL A 26 0.20 -3.14 8.67
N LYS A 27 1.12 -3.41 7.72
CA LYS A 27 1.18 -4.69 6.99
C LYS A 27 1.35 -5.88 7.93
N ARG A 28 2.17 -5.74 8.98
CA ARG A 28 2.32 -6.79 10.00
C ARG A 28 1.00 -7.06 10.75
N ARG A 29 0.24 -6.03 11.11
CA ARG A 29 -1.09 -6.22 11.73
C ARG A 29 -2.09 -6.87 10.78
N VAL A 30 -2.04 -6.51 9.51
CA VAL A 30 -2.86 -7.14 8.47
C VAL A 30 -2.44 -8.59 8.24
N GLU A 31 -1.15 -8.92 8.38
CA GLU A 31 -0.64 -10.30 8.32
C GLU A 31 -1.18 -11.15 9.47
N GLU A 32 -1.15 -10.64 10.70
CA GLU A 32 -1.70 -11.32 11.88
C GLU A 32 -3.19 -11.63 11.74
N LEU A 33 -3.97 -10.71 11.15
CA LEU A 33 -5.43 -10.84 11.04
C LEU A 33 -5.87 -11.55 9.75
N GLY A 34 -5.15 -11.36 8.66
CA GLY A 34 -5.51 -11.84 7.32
C GLY A 34 -4.69 -13.03 6.83
N GLY A 35 -3.61 -13.41 7.52
CA GLY A 35 -2.74 -14.54 7.16
C GLY A 35 -2.03 -14.36 5.81
N MET A 36 -1.77 -13.11 5.40
CA MET A 36 -0.99 -12.81 4.19
C MET A 36 0.38 -12.30 4.61
N PRO A 37 1.50 -12.87 4.13
CA PRO A 37 2.82 -12.38 4.51
C PRO A 37 3.00 -10.93 4.03
N SER A 38 3.53 -10.06 4.90
CA SER A 38 3.72 -8.63 4.66
C SER A 38 4.48 -8.29 3.37
N GLU A 39 5.40 -9.16 2.94
CA GLU A 39 6.16 -9.04 1.70
C GLU A 39 5.30 -9.22 0.43
N GLU A 40 4.22 -10.00 0.52
CA GLU A 40 3.24 -10.17 -0.56
C GLU A 40 2.14 -9.10 -0.52
N GLN A 41 2.12 -8.23 0.50
CA GLN A 41 1.08 -7.21 0.64
C GLN A 41 1.46 -5.91 -0.08
N ARG A 42 0.53 -5.43 -0.91
CA ARG A 42 0.55 -4.06 -1.45
C ARG A 42 -0.64 -3.30 -0.86
N LEU A 43 -0.34 -2.24 -0.12
CA LEU A 43 -1.33 -1.29 0.37
C LEU A 43 -1.40 -0.12 -0.61
N LEU A 44 -2.62 0.27 -0.95
CA LEU A 44 -2.89 1.38 -1.86
C LEU A 44 -3.87 2.35 -1.23
N LEU A 45 -3.58 3.64 -1.41
CA LEU A 45 -4.49 4.73 -1.13
C LEU A 45 -5.01 5.27 -2.47
N GLY A 46 -6.26 4.93 -2.80
CA GLY A 46 -6.82 5.21 -4.12
C GLY A 46 -6.06 4.50 -5.24
N LYS A 47 -5.22 5.24 -5.97
CA LYS A 47 -4.38 4.74 -7.08
C LYS A 47 -2.88 4.76 -6.78
N GLN A 48 -2.48 5.21 -5.59
CA GLN A 48 -1.08 5.35 -5.21
C GLN A 48 -0.65 4.19 -4.31
N ASP A 49 0.49 3.58 -4.61
CA ASP A 49 1.10 2.59 -3.72
C ASP A 49 1.77 3.28 -2.52
N LEU A 50 1.68 2.63 -1.37
CA LEU A 50 2.28 3.12 -0.14
C LEU A 50 3.60 2.36 0.13
N PRO A 51 4.75 3.06 0.19
CA PRO A 51 6.02 2.43 0.51
C PRO A 51 6.09 2.05 1.99
N ASP A 52 6.92 1.07 2.33
CA ASP A 52 7.03 0.50 3.68
C ASP A 52 7.53 1.50 4.74
N ASP A 53 8.41 2.43 4.33
CA ASP A 53 9.00 3.48 5.16
C ASP A 53 8.09 4.72 5.34
N ALA A 54 6.93 4.75 4.67
CA ALA A 54 5.98 5.84 4.83
C ALA A 54 5.34 5.83 6.23
N LEU A 55 5.18 7.03 6.80
CA LEU A 55 4.36 7.25 7.99
C LEU A 55 2.91 7.52 7.57
N LEU A 56 1.96 7.05 8.39
CA LEU A 56 0.53 7.30 8.16
C LEU A 56 0.21 8.81 8.14
N SER A 57 0.85 9.58 9.02
CA SER A 57 0.70 11.03 9.07
C SER A 57 1.20 11.75 7.81
N THR A 58 2.25 11.26 7.15
CA THR A 58 2.81 11.90 5.95
C THR A 58 1.86 11.82 4.76
N TYR A 59 1.07 10.76 4.66
CA TYR A 59 0.07 10.55 3.61
C TYR A 59 -1.33 11.06 4.01
N ASN A 60 -1.42 11.83 5.10
CA ASN A 60 -2.66 12.37 5.62
C ASN A 60 -3.75 11.28 5.84
N ILE A 61 -3.31 10.08 6.24
CA ILE A 61 -4.21 8.95 6.53
C ILE A 61 -4.85 9.19 7.89
N VAL A 62 -6.12 9.58 7.86
CA VAL A 62 -6.92 9.85 9.06
C VAL A 62 -7.71 8.62 9.51
N GLU A 63 -8.36 8.73 10.67
CA GLU A 63 -9.32 7.73 11.12
C GLU A 63 -10.43 7.51 10.08
N ASN A 64 -10.92 6.28 9.99
CA ASN A 64 -11.93 5.84 9.03
C ASN A 64 -11.49 5.88 7.55
N THR A 65 -10.22 6.12 7.26
CA THR A 65 -9.68 5.97 5.91
C THR A 65 -9.76 4.51 5.46
N THR A 66 -10.15 4.27 4.21
CA THR A 66 -10.16 2.94 3.60
C THR A 66 -8.93 2.76 2.70
N LEU A 67 -8.06 1.82 3.07
CA LEU A 67 -6.94 1.36 2.26
C LEU A 67 -7.33 0.11 1.48
N TYR A 68 -6.81 -0.03 0.26
CA TYR A 68 -7.00 -1.22 -0.54
C TYR A 68 -5.79 -2.14 -0.41
N LEU A 69 -6.06 -3.41 -0.10
CA LEU A 69 -5.04 -4.45 0.00
C LEU A 69 -5.07 -5.32 -1.26
N LEU A 70 -3.94 -5.35 -1.96
CA LEU A 70 -3.68 -6.25 -3.07
C LEU A 70 -2.59 -7.24 -2.68
N ARG A 71 -2.69 -8.43 -3.25
CA ARG A 71 -1.70 -9.50 -3.13
C ARG A 71 -0.75 -9.45 -4.31
N ARG A 72 0.55 -9.36 -4.04
CA ARG A 72 1.61 -9.68 -5.00
C ARG A 72 1.80 -11.20 -4.97
N VAL A 73 1.54 -11.86 -6.09
CA VAL A 73 1.83 -13.29 -6.23
C VAL A 73 3.31 -13.43 -6.51
N MET A 74 4.10 -13.81 -5.49
CA MET A 74 5.41 -14.39 -5.74
C MET A 74 5.17 -15.81 -6.27
N ASN A 75 5.41 -16.03 -7.55
CA ASN A 75 5.37 -17.37 -8.11
C ASN A 75 6.59 -18.14 -7.59
N CYS A 76 6.43 -18.80 -6.45
CA CYS A 76 7.48 -19.63 -5.88
C CYS A 76 7.50 -20.95 -6.64
N CYS A 77 8.47 -21.12 -7.54
CA CYS A 77 8.89 -22.45 -7.98
C CYS A 77 9.70 -23.11 -6.86
N CYS A 78 9.42 -24.40 -6.63
CA CYS A 78 10.05 -25.34 -5.69
C CYS A 78 9.37 -25.48 -4.32
N GLY A 79 8.91 -26.70 -4.04
CA GLY A 79 8.18 -27.06 -2.83
C GLY A 79 9.01 -26.95 -1.56
N CYS A 80 8.61 -26.04 -0.67
CA CYS A 80 9.07 -26.00 0.71
C CYS A 80 7.87 -26.02 1.66
N SER A 81 7.75 -27.14 2.36
CA SER A 81 6.69 -27.48 3.30
C SER A 81 6.85 -26.70 4.62
N ARG A 82 5.99 -25.72 4.90
CA ARG A 82 5.56 -25.42 6.28
C ARG A 82 4.34 -24.50 6.32
N MET A 83 3.22 -25.07 6.77
CA MET A 83 2.04 -24.41 7.35
C MET A 83 1.50 -23.17 6.61
N GLN A 84 0.75 -23.37 5.53
CA GLN A 84 -0.32 -22.45 5.15
C GLN A 84 -1.56 -23.29 4.85
N GLU A 85 -2.39 -23.53 5.87
CA GLU A 85 -3.71 -24.14 5.69
C GLU A 85 -4.59 -23.20 4.83
N THR A 86 -4.75 -23.64 3.57
CA THR A 86 -5.91 -23.54 2.69
C THR A 86 -6.90 -22.39 2.89
N THR A 87 -6.81 -21.38 2.02
CA THR A 87 -8.01 -20.87 1.31
C THR A 87 -7.64 -20.59 -0.15
N PRO A 88 -8.49 -20.99 -1.13
CA PRO A 88 -8.17 -20.82 -2.54
C PRO A 88 -8.24 -19.34 -2.92
N ARG A 89 -7.07 -18.73 -3.15
CA ARG A 89 -6.93 -17.34 -3.61
C ARG A 89 -7.14 -17.28 -5.13
N ASN A 90 -8.40 -17.43 -5.55
CA ASN A 90 -8.81 -17.22 -6.92
C ASN A 90 -9.72 -15.99 -7.03
N VAL A 91 -9.14 -14.78 -7.01
CA VAL A 91 -9.78 -13.60 -7.62
C VAL A 91 -8.69 -12.69 -8.16
N GLN A 92 -8.40 -12.84 -9.44
CA GLN A 92 -7.57 -11.92 -10.21
C GLN A 92 -8.41 -10.67 -10.50
N ILE A 93 -8.37 -9.67 -9.61
CA ILE A 93 -9.00 -8.38 -9.90
C ILE A 93 -8.02 -7.59 -10.77
N GLY A 94 -8.29 -7.62 -12.07
CA GLY A 94 -7.71 -6.70 -13.03
C GLY A 94 -8.14 -5.27 -12.70
N ILE A 95 -7.40 -4.61 -11.81
CA ILE A 95 -7.24 -3.18 -11.94
C ILE A 95 -6.46 -2.95 -13.24
N LYS A 96 -7.21 -2.65 -14.31
CA LYS A 96 -6.65 -2.14 -15.56
C LYS A 96 -5.77 -0.94 -15.18
N LEU A 97 -4.45 -1.13 -15.21
CA LEU A 97 -3.47 -0.05 -15.12
C LEU A 97 -3.73 0.86 -16.33
N VAL A 98 -4.66 1.79 -16.19
CA VAL A 98 -4.57 3.05 -16.89
C VAL A 98 -3.41 3.76 -16.24
N HIS A 99 -2.26 3.69 -16.91
CA HIS A 99 -1.18 4.65 -16.73
C HIS A 99 -1.79 6.01 -17.06
N ASP A 100 -2.35 6.67 -16.05
CA ASP A 100 -2.65 8.08 -16.15
C ASP A 100 -1.32 8.79 -15.97
N LYS A 101 -0.83 9.28 -17.09
CA LYS A 101 0.39 10.02 -17.29
C LYS A 101 0.32 11.24 -16.38
N LEU A 102 0.92 11.17 -15.19
CA LEU A 102 1.08 12.34 -14.34
C LEU A 102 2.02 13.29 -15.08
N GLU A 103 1.42 14.31 -15.67
CA GLU A 103 2.12 15.40 -16.33
C GLU A 103 3.02 16.09 -15.30
N ASP A 104 4.31 16.14 -15.63
CA ASP A 104 5.31 16.91 -14.92
C ASP A 104 4.88 18.38 -14.91
N THR A 105 4.42 18.87 -13.76
CA THR A 105 4.11 20.29 -13.58
C THR A 105 5.42 21.07 -13.60
N PRO A 106 5.57 22.10 -14.46
CA PRO A 106 6.79 22.88 -14.50
C PRO A 106 6.94 23.72 -13.23
N VAL A 107 8.02 23.47 -12.48
CA VAL A 107 8.44 24.36 -11.40
C VAL A 107 9.06 25.63 -12.00
N THR A 108 8.25 26.65 -12.19
CA THR A 108 8.72 28.00 -12.49
C THR A 108 9.39 28.59 -11.24
N GLY A 109 10.72 28.68 -11.23
CA GLY A 109 11.46 29.50 -10.29
C GLY A 109 11.94 30.79 -10.99
N PRO A 110 11.63 31.99 -10.48
CA PRO A 110 12.29 33.21 -10.92
C PRO A 110 13.57 33.48 -10.10
N THR A 111 14.39 34.42 -10.59
CA THR A 111 15.62 35.02 -10.02
C THR A 111 16.88 34.15 -10.14
N ASP A 112 17.98 34.62 -10.74
CA ASP A 112 18.59 35.92 -10.52
C ASP A 112 19.30 36.48 -11.77
N THR A 113 19.13 37.79 -11.99
CA THR A 113 19.93 38.60 -12.92
C THR A 113 20.95 39.33 -12.06
N VAL A 114 22.25 39.10 -12.25
CA VAL A 114 23.27 40.11 -12.58
C VAL A 114 24.70 39.59 -12.37
N LEU A 115 25.60 40.18 -13.17
CA LEU A 115 27.03 40.33 -12.94
C LEU A 115 27.92 39.10 -13.23
N ASN A 116 28.60 39.13 -14.38
CA ASN A 116 30.03 39.33 -14.30
C ASN A 116 30.61 40.01 -15.56
N VAL A 117 31.55 40.91 -15.26
CA VAL A 117 32.47 41.70 -16.10
C VAL A 117 33.06 40.95 -17.29
#